data_AF-A0A183JHD2-F1
#
_entry.id   AF-A0A183JHD2-F1
#
_cell.length_a   1.000
_cell.length_b   1.000
_cell.length_c   1.000
_cell.angle_alpha   90.00
_cell.angle_beta   90.00
_cell.angle_gamma   90.00
#
_symmetry.space_group_name_H-M   'P 1'
#
loop_
_entity.id
_entity.type
_entity.pdbx_description
1 polymer ?
#
loop_
_entity_poly.entity_id
_entity_poly.type
_entity_poly.pdbx_seq_one_letter_code
_entity_poly.pdbx_strand_id
1 'polypeptide(L)' 'MWETERTSQIAAEMRRYNLAVFEISKTHWNKAEQQKLSTGEILLYSGHEEEDASYTLGVAIMLSKET' A
#
# COMPACT_ATOMS: atom_id res chain seq x y z
N MET A 1 11.53 -2.64 0.39
CA MET A 1 10.72 -2.61 -0.85
C MET A 1 9.74 -3.77 -0.76
N TRP A 2 8.44 -3.50 -0.68
CA TRP A 2 7.42 -4.56 -0.66
C TRP A 2 7.66 -5.50 -1.84
N GLU A 3 7.68 -6.81 -1.60
CA GLU A 3 7.96 -7.83 -2.61
C GLU A 3 7.14 -7.56 -3.86
N THR A 4 7.80 -7.18 -4.96
CA THR A 4 7.17 -6.76 -6.22
C THR A 4 6.10 -7.75 -6.70
N GLU A 5 6.33 -9.04 -6.40
CA GLU A 5 5.42 -10.14 -6.69
C GLU A 5 4.09 -10.05 -5.92
N ARG A 6 4.12 -9.71 -4.62
CA ARG A 6 2.91 -9.61 -3.79
C ARG A 6 2.05 -8.42 -4.20
N THR A 7 2.65 -7.27 -4.52
CA THR A 7 1.91 -6.12 -5.08
C THR A 7 1.27 -6.43 -6.43
N SER A 8 1.96 -7.18 -7.28
CA SER A 8 1.45 -7.55 -8.61
C SER A 8 0.25 -8.49 -8.50
N GLN A 9 0.27 -9.43 -7.55
CA GLN A 9 -0.85 -10.32 -7.28
C GLN A 9 -2.08 -9.55 -6.76
N ILE A 10 -1.90 -8.61 -5.83
CA ILE A 10 -2.99 -7.77 -5.31
C ILE A 10 -3.60 -6.93 -6.43
N ALA A 11 -2.78 -6.30 -7.28
CA ALA A 11 -3.26 -5.53 -8.42
C ALA A 11 -4.07 -6.38 -9.41
N ALA A 12 -3.64 -7.62 -9.67
CA ALA A 12 -4.39 -8.55 -10.51
C ALA A 12 -5.76 -8.91 -9.91
N GLU A 13 -5.82 -9.16 -8.59
CA GLU A 13 -7.07 -9.50 -7.91
C GLU A 13 -8.01 -8.29 -7.80
N MET A 14 -7.48 -7.08 -7.59
CA MET A 14 -8.26 -5.83 -7.65
C MET A 14 -8.91 -5.65 -9.02
N ARG A 15 -8.18 -5.92 -10.12
CA ARG A 15 -8.75 -5.87 -11.48
C ARG A 15 -9.82 -6.94 -11.69
N ARG A 16 -9.61 -8.14 -11.14
CA ARG A 16 -10.56 -9.24 -11.22
C ARG A 16 -11.90 -8.91 -10.56
N TYR A 17 -11.87 -8.24 -9.41
CA TYR A 17 -13.08 -7.85 -8.67
C TYR A 17 -13.52 -6.40 -8.92
N ASN A 18 -12.88 -5.70 -9.87
CA ASN A 18 -13.13 -4.29 -10.16
C ASN A 18 -13.09 -3.39 -8.90
N LEU A 19 -12.11 -3.62 -8.03
CA LEU A 19 -11.91 -2.84 -6.81
C LEU A 19 -11.16 -1.53 -7.12
N ALA A 20 -11.71 -0.42 -6.62
CA ALA A 20 -11.05 0.89 -6.69
C ALA A 20 -10.02 1.09 -5.56
N VAL A 21 -10.28 0.48 -4.39
CA VAL A 21 -9.51 0.69 -3.16
C VAL A 21 -9.30 -0.66 -2.47
N PHE A 22 -8.09 -0.91 -1.99
CA PHE A 22 -7.76 -2.07 -1.17
C PHE A 22 -6.91 -1.67 0.03
N GLU A 23 -7.37 -1.99 1.25
CA GLU A 23 -6.67 -1.67 2.49
C GLU A 23 -5.70 -2.80 2.89
N ILE A 24 -4.50 -2.42 3.32
CA ILE A 24 -3.41 -3.29 3.72
C ILE A 24 -2.91 -2.86 5.10
N SER A 25 -3.32 -3.58 6.14
CA SER A 25 -2.79 -3.37 7.50
C SER A 25 -1.45 -4.07 7.66
N LYS A 26 -0.36 -3.36 8.02
CA LYS A 26 0.90 -4.00 8.43
C LYS A 26 1.60 -3.25 9.55
N THR A 27 2.22 -4.00 10.45
CA THR A 27 2.75 -3.53 11.74
C THR A 27 4.18 -2.96 11.68
N HIS A 28 4.64 -2.44 10.54
CA HIS A 28 6.07 -2.07 10.39
C HIS A 28 6.34 -0.87 9.46
N TRP A 29 5.38 0.03 9.26
CA TRP A 29 5.62 1.23 8.45
C TRP A 29 5.99 2.40 9.37
N ASN A 30 7.16 2.99 9.13
CA ASN A 30 7.75 4.06 9.95
C ASN A 30 7.61 5.47 9.35
N LYS A 31 7.01 5.60 8.16
CA LYS A 31 6.83 6.88 7.46
C LYS A 31 5.53 6.90 6.67
N ALA A 32 4.94 8.08 6.57
CA ALA A 32 3.90 8.34 5.59
C ALA A 32 4.57 8.60 4.23
N GLU A 33 4.25 7.78 3.24
CA GLU A 33 4.83 7.90 1.90
C GLU A 33 3.76 7.58 0.84
N GLN A 34 3.97 8.06 -0.38
CA GLN A 34 3.19 7.67 -1.54
C GLN A 34 4.11 7.05 -2.57
N GLN A 35 3.77 5.84 -3.03
CA GLN A 35 4.54 5.11 -4.02
C GLN A 35 3.66 4.71 -5.20
N LYS A 36 4.13 4.92 -6.43
CA LYS A 36 3.46 4.41 -7.63
C LYS A 36 4.03 3.07 -8.02
N LEU A 37 3.17 2.07 -8.20
CA LEU A 37 3.56 0.75 -8.66
C LEU A 37 3.76 0.75 -10.18
N SER A 38 4.61 -0.16 -10.67
CA SER A 38 4.82 -0.37 -12.12
C SER A 38 3.53 -0.76 -12.84
N THR A 39 2.59 -1.37 -12.13
CA THR A 39 1.27 -1.78 -12.61
C THR A 39 0.30 -0.60 -12.77
N GLY A 40 0.62 0.58 -12.21
CA GLY A 40 -0.12 1.84 -12.39
C GLY A 40 -0.90 2.30 -11.16
N GLU A 41 -1.15 1.40 -10.21
CA GLU A 41 -1.79 1.65 -8.91
C GLU A 41 -0.89 2.51 -8.00
N ILE A 42 -1.51 3.25 -7.08
CA ILE A 42 -0.84 4.12 -6.11
C ILE A 42 -0.97 3.47 -4.73
N LEU A 43 0.15 3.30 -4.04
CA LEU A 43 0.17 2.95 -2.63
C LEU A 43 0.32 4.22 -1.79
N LEU A 44 -0.55 4.37 -0.81
CA LEU A 44 -0.47 5.38 0.23
C LEU A 44 -0.15 4.70 1.55
N TYR A 45 0.89 5.15 2.24
CA TYR A 45 1.25 4.67 3.56
C TYR A 45 0.86 5.72 4.60
N SER A 46 0.19 5.27 5.66
CA SER A 46 0.06 6.02 6.91
C SER A 46 1.03 5.43 7.92
N GLY A 47 1.83 6.29 8.55
CA GLY A 47 2.85 5.92 9.51
C GLY A 47 3.33 7.15 10.25
N HIS A 48 3.79 6.97 11.48
CA HIS A 48 4.28 8.07 12.31
C HIS A 48 5.79 8.21 12.11
N GLU A 49 6.27 9.42 11.81
CA GLU A 49 7.68 9.69 11.44
C GLU A 49 8.65 9.67 12.63
N GLU A 50 8.19 9.51 13.88
CA GLU A 50 9.08 9.51 15.04
C GLU A 50 9.95 8.25 15.09
N GLU A 51 11.26 8.49 15.04
CA GLU A 51 12.35 7.51 15.03
C GLU A 51 12.37 6.60 16.29
N ASP A 52 11.72 7.02 17.38
CA ASP A 52 11.63 6.33 18.69
C ASP A 52 10.24 5.74 19.01
N ALA A 53 9.22 5.94 18.15
CA ALA A 53 7.89 5.41 18.41
C ALA A 53 7.83 3.92 18.05
N SER A 54 7.75 3.08 19.08
CA SER A 54 7.70 1.62 18.98
C SER A 54 6.55 1.18 18.06
N TYR A 55 6.89 0.71 16.85
CA TYR A 55 6.01 -0.03 15.94
C TYR A 55 4.56 0.45 15.90
N THR A 56 4.34 1.68 15.45
CA THR A 56 2.98 2.16 15.21
C THR A 56 2.37 1.38 14.04
N LEU A 57 1.15 0.88 14.23
CA LEU A 57 0.35 0.18 13.23
C LEU A 57 0.12 1.11 12.02
N GLY A 58 0.88 0.93 10.96
CA GLY A 58 0.68 1.67 9.72
C GLY A 58 -0.37 1.00 8.84
N VAL A 59 -1.33 1.79 8.36
CA VAL A 59 -2.26 1.34 7.32
C VAL A 59 -1.70 1.77 5.97
N ALA A 60 -1.62 0.85 5.02
CA ALA A 60 -1.37 1.19 3.64
C ALA A 60 -2.66 1.00 2.82
N ILE A 61 -2.89 1.86 1.84
CA ILE A 61 -4.03 1.76 0.92
C ILE A 61 -3.47 1.67 -0.49
N MET A 62 -3.94 0.69 -1.26
CA MET A 62 -3.70 0.58 -2.69
C MET A 62 -4.91 1.13 -3.45
N LEU A 63 -4.65 2.10 -4.33
CA LEU A 63 -5.65 2.76 -5.17
C LEU A 63 -5.41 2.37 -6.63
N SER A 64 -6.44 1.89 -7.31
CA SER A 64 -6.39 1.74 -8.76
C SER A 64 -6.63 3.08 -9.45
N LYS A 65 -6.06 3.24 -10.65
CA LYS A 65 -6.45 4.36 -11.50
C LYS A 65 -7.89 4.13 -11.91
N GLU A 66 -8.71 5.17 -11.79
CA GLU A 66 -10.06 5.17 -12.34
C GLU A 66 -9.97 4.85 -13.84
N THR A 67 -10.64 3.77 -14.26
CA THR A 67 -10.87 3.42 -15.67
C THR A 67 -11.78 4.43 -16.34
#